data_AF-A0A7J4JYT6-F1
#
_entry.id   AF-A0A7J4JYT6-F1
#
_cell.length_a   1.000
_cell.length_b   1.000
_cell.length_c   1.000
_cell.angle_alpha   90.00
_cell.angle_beta   90.00
_cell.angle_gamma   90.00
#
_symmetry.space_group_name_H-M   'P 1'
#
loop_
_entity.id
_entity.type
_entity.pdbx_description
1 polymer ?
#
loop_
_entity_poly.entity_id
_entity_poly.type
_entity_poly.pdbx_seq_one_letter_code
_entity_poly.pdbx_strand_id
1 'polypeptide(L)'
;MNPQLRGMLNIVRDYIAFGEVSEKALGALFVKRGTKGSAKLISLHKEGEIHSFAKDVFGDKKKVKEFANPVFRLHPPRKGWKNLKLSYPFGDLGKRPNMDVLLKSMM
;
A
#
# COMPACT_ATOMS: atom_id res chain seq x y z
N MET A 1 -13.63 9.00 -1.61
CA MET A 1 -13.81 7.52 -1.60
C MET A 1 -15.23 7.20 -2.05
N ASN A 2 -15.38 6.35 -3.06
CA ASN A 2 -16.67 5.98 -3.66
C ASN A 2 -17.55 5.15 -2.67
N PRO A 3 -18.86 5.42 -2.49
CA PRO A 3 -19.73 4.63 -1.61
C PRO A 3 -19.73 3.12 -1.90
N GLN A 4 -19.68 2.73 -3.17
CA GLN A 4 -19.63 1.33 -3.60
C GLN A 4 -18.34 0.65 -3.13
N LEU A 5 -17.19 1.32 -3.24
CA LEU A 5 -15.89 0.82 -2.75
C LEU A 5 -15.87 0.66 -1.23
N ARG A 6 -16.53 1.58 -0.52
CA ARG A 6 -16.69 1.48 0.94
C ARG A 6 -17.53 0.26 1.33
N GLY A 7 -18.61 -0.02 0.61
CA GLY A 7 -19.42 -1.23 0.80
C GLY A 7 -18.61 -2.50 0.59
N MET A 8 -17.86 -2.58 -0.52
CA MET A 8 -16.96 -3.72 -0.80
C MET A 8 -15.92 -3.94 0.31
N LEU A 9 -15.27 -2.87 0.79
CA LEU A 9 -14.28 -2.96 1.87
C LEU A 9 -14.87 -3.43 3.20
N ASN A 10 -16.11 -3.03 3.51
CA ASN A 10 -16.78 -3.47 4.72
C ASN A 10 -17.07 -4.98 4.72
N ILE A 11 -17.32 -5.58 3.54
CA ILE A 11 -17.55 -7.03 3.41
C ILE A 11 -16.25 -7.80 3.67
N VAL A 12 -15.12 -7.34 3.13
CA VAL A 12 -13.83 -8.05 3.24
C VAL A 12 -13.03 -7.67 4.48
N ARG A 13 -13.53 -6.78 5.34
CA ARG A 13 -12.78 -6.19 6.47
C ARG A 13 -12.14 -7.21 7.40
N ASP A 14 -12.76 -8.37 7.55
CA ASP A 14 -12.31 -9.45 8.45
C ASP A 14 -11.24 -10.35 7.79
N TYR A 15 -10.83 -10.05 6.56
CA TYR A 15 -9.79 -10.77 5.81
C TYR A 15 -8.58 -9.89 5.46
N ILE A 16 -8.70 -8.57 5.55
CA ILE A 16 -7.67 -7.63 5.12
C ILE A 16 -7.32 -6.64 6.23
N ALA A 17 -6.09 -6.12 6.18
CA ALA A 17 -5.69 -4.92 6.90
C ALA A 17 -5.74 -3.73 5.94
N PHE A 18 -6.46 -2.66 6.29
CA PHE A 18 -6.55 -1.46 5.45
C PHE A 18 -6.56 -0.20 6.30
N GLY A 19 -6.24 0.95 5.72
CA GLY A 19 -6.20 2.21 6.46
C GLY A 19 -5.54 3.32 5.65
N GLU A 20 -5.33 4.45 6.30
CA GLU A 20 -4.72 5.62 5.68
C GLU A 20 -3.19 5.44 5.57
N VAL A 21 -2.64 5.89 4.44
CA VAL A 21 -1.22 5.78 4.08
C VAL A 21 -0.70 7.19 3.85
N SER A 22 0.51 7.50 4.33
CA SER A 22 1.14 8.80 4.04
C SER A 22 1.78 8.84 2.65
N GLU A 23 1.89 10.04 2.08
CA GLU A 23 2.63 10.31 0.83
C GLU A 23 4.06 9.74 0.88
N LYS A 24 4.73 9.90 2.04
CA LYS A 24 6.09 9.40 2.25
C LYS A 24 6.15 7.87 2.21
N ALA A 25 5.19 7.19 2.84
CA ALA A 25 5.11 5.73 2.81
C ALA A 25 4.80 5.21 1.40
N LEU A 26 3.93 5.91 0.66
CA LEU A 26 3.61 5.58 -0.73
C LEU A 26 4.84 5.72 -1.65
N GLY A 27 5.60 6.81 -1.53
CA GLY A 27 6.85 6.98 -2.28
C GLY A 27 7.86 5.86 -1.99
N ALA A 28 8.07 5.53 -0.71
CA ALA A 28 8.96 4.43 -0.31
C ALA A 28 8.49 3.07 -0.86
N LEU A 29 7.16 2.85 -0.95
CA LEU A 29 6.57 1.65 -1.51
C LEU A 29 6.92 1.49 -3.00
N PHE A 30 6.74 2.55 -3.78
CA PHE A 30 7.04 2.53 -5.21
C PHE A 30 8.52 2.28 -5.49
N VAL A 31 9.40 2.92 -4.72
CA VAL A 31 10.85 2.74 -4.84
C VAL A 31 11.21 1.27 -4.53
N LYS A 32 10.83 0.76 -3.35
CA LYS A 32 11.30 -0.57 -2.92
C LYS A 32 10.62 -1.75 -3.62
N ARG A 33 9.32 -1.64 -3.89
CA ARG A 33 8.47 -2.77 -4.28
C ARG A 33 7.72 -2.55 -5.59
N GLY A 34 7.78 -1.36 -6.17
CA GLY A 34 7.15 -1.08 -7.45
C GLY A 34 7.81 -1.83 -8.60
N THR A 35 7.00 -2.40 -9.47
CA THR A 35 7.42 -3.10 -10.68
C THR A 35 6.59 -2.65 -11.87
N LYS A 36 7.15 -2.72 -13.07
CA LYS A 36 6.44 -2.58 -14.35
C LYS A 36 6.76 -3.80 -15.19
N GLY A 37 5.76 -4.64 -15.44
CA GLY A 37 6.00 -6.01 -15.91
C GLY A 37 6.87 -6.78 -14.90
N SER A 38 7.99 -7.34 -15.35
CA SER A 38 8.94 -8.09 -14.51
C SER A 38 10.07 -7.22 -13.92
N ALA A 39 10.25 -6.00 -14.43
CA ALA A 39 11.34 -5.12 -14.01
C ALA A 39 10.96 -4.27 -12.80
N LYS A 40 11.94 -3.95 -11.95
CA LYS A 40 11.76 -3.00 -10.84
C LYS A 40 11.65 -1.58 -11.37
N LEU A 41 10.87 -0.73 -10.71
CA LEU A 41 10.76 0.68 -11.14
C LEU A 41 12.09 1.43 -11.03
N ILE A 42 12.89 1.15 -9.99
CA ILE A 42 14.23 1.76 -9.82
C ILE A 42 15.14 1.49 -11.01
N SER A 43 15.05 0.32 -11.65
CA SER A 43 15.88 0.02 -12.82
C SER A 43 15.43 0.74 -14.09
N LEU A 44 14.20 1.26 -14.12
CA LEU A 44 13.60 1.92 -15.28
C LEU A 44 13.58 3.45 -15.14
N HIS A 45 13.49 3.96 -13.92
CA HIS A 45 13.27 5.37 -13.62
C HIS A 45 14.17 5.82 -12.47
N LYS A 46 14.54 7.11 -12.49
CA LYS A 46 15.25 7.75 -11.38
C LYS A 46 14.32 7.89 -10.18
N GLU A 47 14.88 7.83 -8.97
CA GLU A 47 14.09 7.95 -7.73
C GLU A 47 13.25 9.23 -7.68
N GLY A 48 13.78 10.34 -8.20
CA GLY A 48 13.04 11.62 -8.27
C GLY A 48 11.75 11.55 -9.09
N GLU A 49 11.74 10.80 -10.20
CA GLU A 49 10.56 10.58 -11.04
C GLU A 49 9.53 9.69 -10.34
N ILE A 50 10.01 8.68 -9.60
CA ILE A 50 9.14 7.79 -8.83
C ILE A 50 8.47 8.57 -7.69
N HIS A 51 9.21 9.47 -7.03
CA HIS A 51 8.68 10.31 -5.98
C HIS A 51 7.66 11.33 -6.50
N SER A 52 7.93 12.00 -7.63
CA SER A 52 6.95 12.93 -8.22
C SER A 52 5.67 12.19 -8.65
N PHE A 53 5.81 10.99 -9.22
CA PHE A 53 4.67 10.15 -9.55
C PHE A 53 3.86 9.75 -8.31
N ALA A 54 4.51 9.38 -7.20
CA ALA A 54 3.82 9.06 -5.96
C ALA A 54 2.98 10.23 -5.43
N LYS A 55 3.46 11.48 -5.56
CA LYS A 55 2.69 12.69 -5.21
C LYS A 55 1.47 12.87 -6.09
N ASP A 56 1.63 12.67 -7.40
CA ASP A 56 0.52 12.78 -8.36
C ASP A 56 -0.57 11.73 -8.09
N VAL A 57 -0.17 10.50 -7.73
CA VAL A 57 -1.10 9.44 -7.34
C VAL A 57 -1.80 9.77 -6.03
N PHE A 58 -1.07 10.30 -5.04
CA PHE A 58 -1.65 10.69 -3.76
C PHE A 58 -2.69 11.81 -3.91
N GLY A 59 -2.48 12.73 -4.87
CA GLY A 59 -3.43 13.78 -5.24
C GLY A 59 -4.50 13.36 -6.23
N ASP A 60 -4.71 12.06 -6.47
CA ASP A 60 -5.69 11.49 -7.42
C ASP A 60 -5.55 11.99 -8.89
N LYS A 61 -4.39 12.53 -9.28
CA LYS A 61 -4.16 13.07 -10.64
C LYS A 61 -3.82 12.00 -11.66
N LYS A 62 -3.14 10.92 -11.24
CA LYS A 62 -2.68 9.83 -12.10
C LYS A 62 -3.07 8.47 -11.53
N LYS A 63 -3.28 7.50 -12.42
CA LYS A 63 -3.57 6.12 -12.00
C LYS A 63 -2.28 5.33 -11.87
N VAL A 64 -2.19 4.51 -10.83
CA VAL A 64 -1.03 3.62 -10.58
C VAL A 64 -0.67 2.77 -11.81
N LYS A 65 -1.69 2.24 -12.50
CA LYS A 65 -1.56 1.35 -13.67
C LYS A 65 -0.74 1.94 -14.83
N GLU A 66 -0.67 3.26 -14.96
CA GLU A 66 0.05 3.93 -16.06
C GLU A 66 1.56 3.81 -15.91
N PHE A 67 2.05 3.77 -14.66
CA PHE A 67 3.47 3.81 -14.35
C PHE A 67 3.97 2.50 -13.73
N ALA A 68 3.13 1.83 -12.94
CA ALA A 68 3.48 0.64 -12.18
C ALA A 68 2.36 -0.41 -12.23
N ASN A 69 2.71 -1.64 -11.89
CA ASN A 69 1.73 -2.69 -11.64
C ASN A 69 0.84 -2.29 -10.45
N PRO A 70 -0.48 -2.47 -10.54
CA PRO A 70 -1.43 -2.04 -9.49
C PRO A 70 -1.31 -2.85 -8.20
N VAL A 71 -0.69 -4.04 -8.26
CA VAL A 71 -0.53 -4.94 -7.12
C VAL A 71 0.94 -5.00 -6.72
N PHE A 72 1.21 -4.68 -5.45
CA PHE A 72 2.55 -4.77 -4.87
C PHE A 72 2.76 -6.13 -4.21
N ARG A 73 3.87 -6.80 -4.54
CA ARG A 73 4.26 -8.06 -3.90
C ARG A 73 5.09 -7.75 -2.66
N LEU A 74 4.43 -7.74 -1.52
CA LEU A 74 5.04 -7.41 -0.23
C LEU A 74 5.67 -8.64 0.42
N HIS A 75 6.70 -8.40 1.25
CA HIS A 75 7.25 -9.43 2.12
C HIS A 75 6.34 -9.60 3.36
N PRO A 76 6.29 -10.79 4.00
CA PRO A 76 5.65 -10.94 5.29
C PRO A 76 6.17 -9.89 6.30
N PRO A 77 5.33 -9.43 7.24
CA PRO A 77 5.75 -8.43 8.21
C PRO A 77 6.88 -8.97 9.09
N ARG A 78 7.94 -8.18 9.22
CA ARG A 78 9.02 -8.45 10.19
C ARG A 78 8.40 -8.51 11.59
N LYS A 79 8.75 -9.54 12.36
CA LYS A 79 8.17 -9.90 13.68
C LYS A 79 6.78 -10.56 13.64
N GLY A 80 6.26 -10.87 12.45
CA GLY A 80 5.02 -11.60 12.28
C GLY A 80 3.76 -10.77 12.59
N TRP A 81 2.63 -11.47 12.64
CA TRP A 81 1.32 -10.91 12.97
C TRP A 81 1.04 -11.05 14.46
N LYS A 82 0.36 -10.07 15.05
CA LYS A 82 -0.10 -10.09 16.44
C LYS A 82 -1.26 -11.06 16.61
N ASN A 83 -2.31 -10.92 15.81
CA ASN A 83 -3.45 -11.85 15.80
C ASN A 83 -4.25 -11.72 14.49
N LEU A 84 -4.43 -12.84 13.78
CA LEU A 84 -5.16 -12.92 12.51
C LEU A 84 -6.66 -13.22 12.67
N LYS A 85 -7.18 -13.33 13.91
CA LYS A 85 -8.60 -13.56 14.18
C LYS A 85 -9.32 -12.34 14.75
N LEU A 86 -8.56 -11.32 15.16
CA LEU A 86 -9.08 -10.11 15.81
C LEU A 86 -8.80 -8.89 14.94
N SER A 87 -9.70 -7.91 15.03
CA SER A 87 -9.50 -6.60 14.41
C SER A 87 -8.55 -5.73 15.23
N TYR A 88 -7.95 -4.74 14.57
CA TYR A 88 -7.19 -3.68 15.23
C TYR A 88 -8.08 -2.96 16.28
N PRO A 89 -7.58 -2.67 17.51
CA PRO A 89 -6.18 -2.71 17.96
C PRO A 89 -5.71 -4.03 18.59
N PHE A 90 -6.63 -4.96 18.81
CA PHE A 90 -6.33 -6.21 19.49
C PHE A 90 -5.63 -7.22 18.57
N GLY A 91 -5.95 -7.21 17.27
CA GLY A 91 -5.24 -7.93 16.21
C GLY A 91 -4.84 -7.04 15.04
N ASP A 92 -4.73 -7.64 13.86
CA ASP A 92 -4.21 -6.98 12.65
C ASP A 92 -5.22 -6.75 11.54
N LEU A 93 -6.41 -7.34 11.65
CA LEU A 93 -7.47 -7.22 10.65
C LEU A 93 -8.22 -5.88 10.73
N GLY A 94 -8.88 -5.53 9.65
CA GLY A 94 -9.78 -4.39 9.56
C GLY A 94 -9.08 -3.05 9.38
N LYS A 95 -9.80 -1.99 9.75
CA LYS A 95 -9.37 -0.61 9.56
C LYS A 95 -8.34 -0.21 10.62
N ARG A 96 -7.17 0.21 10.18
CA ARG A 96 -6.13 0.86 10.98
C ARG A 96 -6.15 2.37 10.73
N PRO A 97 -5.90 3.20 11.75
CA PRO A 97 -5.75 4.64 11.55
C PRO A 97 -4.48 4.97 10.76
N ASN A 98 -3.43 4.15 10.89
CA ASN A 98 -2.16 4.36 10.22
C ASN A 98 -1.58 3.04 9.70
N MET A 99 -1.43 2.93 8.37
CA MET A 99 -0.87 1.76 7.69
C MET A 99 0.65 1.81 7.53
N ASP A 100 1.28 2.97 7.71
CA ASP A 100 2.70 3.18 7.44
C ASP A 100 3.58 2.24 8.27
N VAL A 101 3.19 1.97 9.52
CA VAL A 101 3.93 1.08 10.43
C VAL A 101 3.97 -0.34 9.88
N LEU A 102 2.81 -0.85 9.44
CA LEU A 102 2.71 -2.21 8.89
C LEU A 102 3.45 -2.30 7.56
N LEU A 103 3.23 -1.32 6.67
CA LEU A 103 3.92 -1.24 5.37
C LEU A 103 5.44 -1.23 5.51
N LYS A 104 6.00 -0.46 6.46
CA LYS A 104 7.45 -0.44 6.72
C LYS A 104 7.99 -1.81 7.15
N SER A 105 7.20 -2.62 7.85
CA SER A 105 7.61 -3.96 8.26
C SER A 105 7.60 -4.98 7.11
N MET A 106 6.86 -4.71 6.04
CA MET A 106 6.65 -5.58 4.88
C MET A 106 7.48 -5.17 3.65
N MET A 107 8.19 -4.02 3.72
CA MET A 107 9.05 -3.49 2.68
C MET A 107 10.47 -4.04 2.69
#